data_AF-A0A4V1P481-F1
#
_entry.id   AF-A0A4V1P481-F1
#
_cell.length_a   1.000
_cell.length_b   1.000
_cell.length_c   1.000
_cell.angle_alpha   90.00
_cell.angle_beta   90.00
_cell.angle_gamma   90.00
#
_symmetry.space_group_name_H-M   'P 1'
#
loop_
_entity.id
_entity.type
_entity.pdbx_description
1 polymer ?
#
loop_
_entity_poly.entity_id
_entity_poly.type
_entity_poly.pdbx_seq_one_letter_code
_entity_poly.pdbx_strand_id
1 'polypeptide(L)'
;MSEEIEYEVVSEPVRVPARRKTSSARTLTEIRSLARSHTRTALRVLVGIMRSDDATPAARVSAANAILDRGWGKAAQPIENGEDGVLELIHRIERIIVYPGSSGDGAAGRDA
;
A
#
# COMPACT_ATOMS: atom_id res chain seq x y z
N MET A 1 4.87 36.00 -60.58
CA MET A 1 5.10 36.99 -59.52
C MET A 1 4.59 36.35 -58.25
N SER A 2 5.47 35.70 -57.51
CA SER A 2 5.13 34.99 -56.27
C SER A 2 6.00 35.62 -55.20
N GLU A 3 5.36 36.40 -54.32
CA GLU A 3 6.00 37.14 -53.25
C GLU A 3 6.50 36.16 -52.19
N GLU A 4 7.82 36.19 -51.92
CA GLU A 4 8.40 35.57 -50.74
C GLU A 4 8.00 36.39 -49.52
N ILE A 5 7.21 35.79 -48.64
CA ILE A 5 6.84 36.38 -47.35
C ILE A 5 7.90 35.95 -46.34
N GLU A 6 8.82 36.85 -46.02
CA GLU A 6 9.74 36.71 -44.88
C GLU A 6 8.93 36.78 -43.58
N TYR A 7 9.07 35.75 -42.73
CA TYR A 7 8.42 35.69 -41.42
C TYR A 7 9.48 35.91 -40.34
N GLU A 8 9.45 37.09 -39.71
CA GLU A 8 10.36 37.43 -38.61
C GLU A 8 9.83 36.81 -37.30
N VAL A 9 10.58 35.87 -36.72
CA VAL A 9 10.19 35.18 -35.49
C VAL A 9 10.59 36.03 -34.29
N VAL A 10 9.66 36.83 -33.76
CA VAL A 10 9.84 37.55 -32.49
C VAL A 10 9.80 36.54 -31.34
N SER A 11 10.93 36.43 -30.63
CA SER A 11 11.12 35.52 -29.50
C SER A 11 10.96 36.26 -28.17
N GLU A 12 9.73 36.30 -27.64
CA GLU A 12 9.52 36.73 -26.25
C GLU A 12 9.66 35.56 -25.26
N PRO A 13 10.38 35.74 -24.13
CA PRO A 13 10.57 34.67 -23.17
C PRO A 13 9.30 34.44 -22.33
N VAL A 14 8.71 33.25 -22.47
CA VAL A 14 7.53 32.81 -21.71
C VAL A 14 7.89 32.68 -20.23
N ARG A 15 7.28 33.52 -19.39
CA ARG A 15 7.47 33.51 -17.93
C ARG A 15 6.71 32.33 -17.33
N VAL A 16 7.40 31.23 -17.02
CA VAL A 16 6.79 30.07 -16.36
C VAL A 16 6.43 30.38 -14.90
N PRO A 17 5.19 30.10 -14.44
CA PRO A 17 4.76 30.44 -13.10
C PRO A 17 5.45 29.55 -12.05
N ALA A 18 5.92 30.17 -10.97
CA ALA A 18 6.59 29.50 -9.87
C ALA A 18 5.67 28.46 -9.20
N ARG A 19 6.16 27.22 -9.08
CA ARG A 19 5.45 26.07 -8.51
C ARG A 19 5.16 26.32 -7.02
N ARG A 20 3.89 26.58 -6.70
CA ARG A 20 3.38 26.73 -5.34
C ARG A 20 3.46 25.37 -4.62
N LYS A 21 4.20 25.27 -3.50
CA LYS A 21 4.25 24.07 -2.66
C LYS A 21 2.86 23.83 -2.06
N THR A 22 2.11 22.88 -2.62
CA THR A 22 0.93 22.33 -1.97
C THR A 22 1.40 21.46 -0.79
N SER A 23 0.75 21.58 0.37
CA SER A 23 1.01 20.68 1.49
C SER A 23 0.74 19.25 1.01
N SER A 24 1.79 18.44 0.89
CA SER A 24 1.64 17.03 0.51
C SER A 24 0.79 16.35 1.60
N ALA A 25 -0.44 15.98 1.24
CA ALA A 25 -1.22 15.05 2.04
C ALA A 25 -0.48 13.70 2.04
N ARG A 26 -0.38 13.06 3.21
CA ARG A 26 0.24 11.73 3.30
C ARG A 26 -0.58 10.73 2.51
N THR A 27 0.11 9.87 1.77
CA THR A 27 -0.47 8.75 1.06
C THR A 27 -1.04 7.72 2.05
N LEU A 28 -2.00 6.91 1.59
CA LEU A 28 -2.60 5.85 2.42
C LEU A 28 -1.55 4.84 2.93
N THR A 29 -0.53 4.56 2.12
CA THR A 29 0.59 3.69 2.50
C THR A 29 1.39 4.28 3.67
N GLU A 30 1.67 5.58 3.64
CA GLU A 30 2.39 6.26 4.74
C GLU A 30 1.57 6.28 6.03
N ILE A 31 0.25 6.52 5.94
CA ILE A 31 -0.65 6.47 7.10
C ILE A 31 -0.66 5.08 7.73
N ARG A 32 -0.75 4.02 6.92
CA ARG A 32 -0.70 2.63 7.41
C ARG A 32 0.65 2.30 8.05
N SER A 33 1.75 2.77 7.46
CA SER A 33 3.09 2.59 8.03
C SER A 33 3.19 3.25 9.41
N LEU A 34 2.73 4.50 9.52
CA LEU A 34 2.69 5.21 10.78
C LEU A 34 1.80 4.52 11.81
N ALA A 35 0.63 4.02 11.43
CA ALA A 35 -0.25 3.29 12.36
C ALA A 35 0.42 2.01 12.90
N ARG A 36 1.16 1.27 12.05
CA ARG A 36 1.91 0.08 12.46
C ARG A 36 3.06 0.39 13.42
N SER A 37 3.69 1.56 13.31
CA SER A 37 4.76 1.93 14.25
C SER A 37 4.23 2.08 15.69
N HIS A 38 2.95 2.40 15.86
CA HIS A 38 2.31 2.51 17.18
C HIS A 38 1.88 1.17 17.79
N THR A 39 2.02 0.03 17.10
CA THR A 39 1.53 -1.27 17.60
C THR A 39 2.07 -1.60 18.99
N ARG A 40 3.36 -1.33 19.26
CA ARG A 40 3.96 -1.59 20.59
C ARG A 40 3.31 -0.74 21.69
N THR A 41 3.05 0.53 21.41
CA THR A 41 2.38 1.43 22.37
C THR A 41 0.93 1.02 22.59
N ALA A 42 0.20 0.68 21.52
CA ALA A 42 -1.17 0.19 21.62
C ALA A 42 -1.27 -1.08 22.48
N LEU A 43 -0.34 -2.04 22.31
CA LEU A 43 -0.29 -3.23 23.16
C LEU A 43 -0.05 -2.89 24.64
N ARG A 44 0.84 -1.94 24.95
CA ARG A 44 1.05 -1.49 26.34
C ARG A 44 -0.21 -0.89 26.94
N VAL A 45 -0.96 -0.11 26.18
CA VAL A 45 -2.24 0.48 26.62
C VAL A 45 -3.25 -0.62 26.93
N LEU A 46 -3.40 -1.62 26.05
CA LEU A 46 -4.31 -2.75 26.29
C LEU A 46 -3.92 -3.52 27.56
N VAL A 47 -2.63 -3.80 27.75
CA VAL A 47 -2.14 -4.45 28.99
C VAL A 47 -2.40 -3.59 30.22
N GLY A 48 -2.24 -2.27 30.11
CA GLY A 48 -2.56 -1.32 31.17
C GLY A 48 -4.04 -1.35 31.56
N ILE A 49 -4.95 -1.27 30.57
CA ILE A 49 -6.40 -1.36 30.80
C ILE A 49 -6.76 -2.69 31.45
N MET A 50 -6.24 -3.80 30.94
CA MET A 50 -6.51 -5.15 31.46
C MET A 50 -6.12 -5.33 32.94
N ARG A 51 -5.09 -4.60 33.39
CA ARG A 51 -4.54 -4.66 34.76
C ARG A 51 -5.05 -3.55 35.68
N SER A 52 -5.80 -2.58 35.16
CA SER A 52 -6.28 -1.44 35.94
C SER A 52 -7.55 -1.80 36.70
N ASP A 53 -7.56 -1.57 38.01
CA ASP A 53 -8.76 -1.75 38.86
C ASP A 53 -9.81 -0.65 38.64
N ASP A 54 -9.39 0.51 38.11
CA ASP A 54 -10.29 1.63 37.78
C ASP A 54 -11.03 1.42 36.45
N ALA A 55 -10.58 0.46 35.62
CA ALA A 55 -11.23 0.13 34.36
C ALA A 55 -12.47 -0.73 34.60
N THR A 56 -13.54 -0.49 33.84
CA THR A 56 -14.75 -1.32 33.94
C THR A 56 -14.43 -2.79 33.62
N PRO A 57 -15.13 -3.75 34.24
CA PRO A 57 -14.92 -5.17 33.93
C PRO A 57 -15.00 -5.49 32.44
N ALA A 58 -15.93 -4.86 31.71
CA ALA A 58 -16.09 -5.03 30.27
C ALA A 58 -14.88 -4.50 29.48
N ALA A 59 -14.29 -3.36 29.88
CA ALA A 59 -13.10 -2.81 29.24
C ALA A 59 -11.89 -3.74 29.42
N ARG A 60 -11.73 -4.32 30.61
CA ARG A 60 -10.69 -5.31 30.90
C ARG A 60 -10.81 -6.56 30.05
N VAL A 61 -12.02 -7.13 29.96
CA VAL A 61 -12.31 -8.30 29.10
C VAL A 61 -12.04 -7.98 27.62
N SER A 62 -12.47 -6.80 27.16
CA SER A 62 -12.25 -6.35 25.79
C SER A 62 -10.75 -6.22 25.46
N ALA A 63 -9.96 -5.67 26.39
CA ALA A 63 -8.52 -5.55 26.25
C ALA A 63 -7.83 -6.92 26.23
N ALA A 64 -8.24 -7.84 27.11
CA ALA A 64 -7.72 -9.21 27.16
C ALA A 64 -7.99 -9.97 25.86
N ASN A 65 -9.24 -9.95 25.37
CA ASN A 65 -9.62 -10.59 24.11
C ASN A 65 -8.81 -10.02 22.94
N ALA A 66 -8.66 -8.69 22.87
CA ALA A 66 -7.89 -8.03 21.82
C ALA A 66 -6.41 -8.47 21.79
N ILE A 67 -5.81 -8.81 22.94
CA ILE A 67 -4.45 -9.35 23.02
C ILE A 67 -4.43 -10.81 22.55
N LEU A 68 -5.34 -11.64 23.06
CA LEU A 68 -5.42 -13.07 22.72
C LEU A 68 -5.66 -13.29 21.22
N ASP A 69 -6.60 -12.54 20.64
CA ASP A 69 -6.91 -12.60 19.20
C ASP A 69 -5.70 -12.30 18.31
N ARG A 70 -4.77 -11.46 18.78
CA ARG A 70 -3.56 -11.09 18.05
C ARG A 70 -2.41 -12.08 18.27
N GLY A 71 -2.34 -12.70 19.45
CA GLY A 71 -1.31 -13.68 19.79
C GLY A 71 -1.60 -15.09 19.24
N TRP A 72 -2.88 -15.45 19.21
CA TRP A 72 -3.33 -16.82 18.90
C TRP A 72 -4.27 -16.90 17.69
N GLY A 73 -4.70 -15.75 17.18
CA GLY A 73 -5.73 -15.68 16.15
C GLY A 73 -7.14 -15.78 16.73
N LYS A 74 -8.13 -15.68 15.85
CA LYS A 74 -9.54 -15.91 16.19
C LYS A 74 -9.84 -17.40 16.13
N ALA A 75 -10.80 -17.86 16.93
CA ALA A 75 -11.34 -19.21 16.81
C ALA A 75 -11.80 -19.47 15.37
N ALA A 76 -11.47 -20.65 14.83
CA ALA A 76 -11.92 -21.07 13.51
C ALA A 76 -13.45 -20.97 13.46
N GLN A 77 -13.97 -20.15 12.53
CA GLN A 77 -15.39 -20.02 12.35
C GLN A 77 -15.89 -21.21 11.53
N PRO A 78 -16.89 -21.96 12.00
CA PRO A 78 -17.52 -22.98 11.17
C PRO A 78 -18.11 -22.28 9.94
N ILE A 79 -17.79 -22.80 8.75
CA ILE A 79 -18.43 -22.32 7.53
C ILE A 79 -19.77 -23.04 7.44
N GLU A 80 -20.87 -22.29 7.50
CA GLU A 80 -22.21 -22.81 7.28
C GLU A 80 -22.41 -23.00 5.77
N ASN A 81 -22.57 -24.25 5.35
CA ASN A 81 -22.91 -24.57 3.97
C ASN A 81 -24.42 -24.33 3.81
N GLY A 82 -24.82 -23.47 2.87
CA GLY A 82 -26.16 -23.57 2.30
C GLY A 82 -26.35 -24.97 1.72
N GLU A 83 -27.57 -25.51 1.83
CA GLU A 83 -27.97 -26.84 1.36
C GLU A 83 -27.21 -27.23 0.07
N ASP A 84 -26.38 -28.28 0.16
CA ASP A 84 -25.68 -28.94 -0.96
C ASP A 84 -24.35 -28.36 -1.51
N GLY A 85 -23.44 -27.85 -0.66
CA GLY A 85 -22.10 -27.45 -1.12
C GLY A 85 -20.95 -27.92 -0.25
N VAL A 86 -20.24 -28.99 -0.65
CA VAL A 86 -18.89 -29.30 -0.13
C VAL A 86 -17.97 -28.17 -0.58
N LEU A 87 -17.45 -27.37 0.36
CA LEU A 87 -16.47 -26.35 0.04
C LEU A 87 -15.10 -26.98 -0.21
N GLU A 88 -14.78 -27.26 -1.47
CA GLU A 88 -13.39 -27.38 -1.86
C GLU A 88 -12.76 -25.98 -1.84
N LEU A 89 -12.04 -25.67 -0.76
CA LEU A 89 -11.27 -24.42 -0.65
C LEU A 89 -10.05 -24.50 -1.57
N ILE A 90 -10.27 -24.36 -2.89
CA ILE A 90 -9.20 -24.35 -3.89
C ILE A 90 -8.52 -22.97 -3.88
N HIS A 91 -7.42 -22.85 -3.16
CA HIS A 91 -6.52 -21.70 -3.32
C HIS A 91 -5.67 -21.89 -4.58
N ARG A 92 -6.13 -21.33 -5.71
CA ARG A 92 -5.33 -21.27 -6.95
C ARG A 92 -4.33 -20.12 -6.86
N ILE A 93 -3.04 -20.45 -6.68
CA ILE A 93 -1.93 -19.49 -6.74
C ILE A 93 -1.29 -19.57 -8.13
N GLU A 94 -1.39 -18.49 -8.90
CA GLU A 94 -0.68 -18.36 -10.18
C GLU A 94 0.60 -17.53 -10.00
N ARG A 95 1.75 -18.07 -10.39
CA ARG A 95 3.03 -17.35 -10.43
C ARG A 95 3.44 -17.12 -11.89
N ILE A 96 3.44 -15.86 -12.32
CA ILE A 96 3.98 -15.45 -13.62
C ILE A 96 5.42 -15.01 -13.40
N ILE A 97 6.38 -15.79 -13.91
CA ILE A 97 7.80 -15.40 -13.92
C ILE A 97 8.03 -14.53 -15.15
N VAL A 98 8.29 -13.24 -14.92
CA VAL A 98 8.69 -12.31 -15.99
C VAL A 98 10.21 -12.25 -16.00
N TYR A 99 10.83 -12.70 -17.09
CA TYR A 99 12.24 -12.41 -17.33
C TYR A 99 12.37 -10.96 -17.78
N PRO A 100 13.17 -10.13 -17.10
CA PRO A 100 13.48 -8.80 -17.60
C PRO A 100 14.21 -9.00 -18.94
N GLY A 101 13.66 -8.43 -20.01
CA GLY A 101 14.21 -8.58 -21.35
C GLY A 101 15.69 -8.26 -21.35
N SER A 102 16.49 -9.17 -21.89
CA SER A 102 17.88 -8.89 -22.23
C SER A 102 17.89 -7.67 -23.12
N SER A 103 18.32 -6.54 -22.57
CA SER A 103 18.60 -5.32 -23.34
C SER A 103 19.61 -5.75 -24.39
N GLY A 104 19.16 -5.79 -25.64
CA GLY A 104 20.00 -6.18 -26.76
C GLY A 104 21.18 -5.23 -26.85
N ASP A 105 22.36 -5.75 -26.54
CA ASP A 105 23.61 -5.14 -26.98
C ASP A 105 23.95 -5.75 -28.34
N GLY A 106 23.33 -5.18 -29.37
CA GLY A 106 23.66 -5.46 -30.75
C GLY A 106 24.61 -4.39 -31.26
N ALA A 107 25.89 -4.74 -31.41
CA ALA A 107 26.75 -4.31 -32.52
C ALA A 107 28.21 -4.74 -32.30
N ALA A 108 28.59 -5.88 -32.87
CA ALA A 108 29.95 -6.05 -33.39
C ALA A 108 29.83 -6.56 -34.82
N GLY A 109 30.04 -5.63 -35.77
CA GLY A 109 30.24 -5.93 -37.19
C GLY A 109 31.40 -6.91 -37.37
N ARG A 110 31.27 -7.83 -38.33
CA ARG A 110 32.05 -7.82 -39.59
C ARG A 110 33.53 -7.53 -39.36
N ASP A 111 34.38 -8.51 -39.65
CA ASP A 111 35.27 -8.45 -40.82
C ASP A 111 35.86 -9.84 -41.13
N ALA A 112 35.90 -10.13 -42.44
CA ALA A 112 36.67 -11.12 -43.21
C ALA A 112 36.90 -12.54 -42.66
#